data_AF-A0A3D1EUN1-F1
#
_entry.id   AF-A0A3D1EUN1-F1
#
_cell.length_a   1.000
_cell.length_b   1.000
_cell.length_c   1.000
_cell.angle_alpha   90.00
_cell.angle_beta   90.00
_cell.angle_gamma   90.00
#
_symmetry.space_group_name_H-M   'P 1'
#
loop_
_entity.id
_entity.type
_entity.pdbx_description
1 polymer ?
#
loop_
_entity_poly.entity_id
_entity_poly.type
_entity_poly.pdbx_seq_one_letter_code
_entity_poly.pdbx_strand_id
1 'polypeptide(L)'
;DRSAFWPFKSEMKNVIHGKRVFAYYFPPFSANRATKDSKLNWPYVDDPTLSWVFWSWLNFTNDLDYRRWTSGSKMQYIAYPRVPVPGQDRFAAKALEMQEEVKLGMMMGMDGYIMDFHVREDHEEWKWLNAKSLMLMDAASKTDGQFAIIPAVYSAATKSGTNGQGDQGYPAEKYSSSQNLRKALQHPGSFKSEEGKTVMSMWLTEKHSAKWWGNVLKNLETDGIPTTLFAQFNSYGRIKDFADVTYGMAHWGPRTPAEYGWYEAARPYAKVLGYPIVSQDVRTRGSQVMGEAQNSRTLRKLWTDAITKNADWAVINTWSDYTEHAQMPSTAIGYTLYDLNAYYTQWFKTGKQPAIIKDALYYFYRRQHTDAPQLHGVRWNVHGGATNNIELLAFLKEPGTLVVKVDGKEHRQKADAGMTSFMVPLPKDKRFVPYFAVERDGSETLGGNGRYTIYDKVDYPNLLYHSGVIVK
;
A
#
# COMPACT_ATOMS: atom_id res chain seq x y z
N ASP A 1 -13.06 -8.73 -14.95
CA ASP A 1 -11.70 -9.13 -14.55
C ASP A 1 -10.75 -8.01 -14.97
N ARG A 2 -9.86 -7.53 -14.08
CA ARG A 2 -8.89 -6.47 -14.41
C ARG A 2 -7.78 -6.99 -15.33
N SER A 3 -7.46 -8.28 -15.27
CA SER A 3 -6.35 -8.89 -16.02
C SER A 3 -6.47 -8.70 -17.55
N ALA A 4 -7.70 -8.66 -18.08
CA ALA A 4 -7.99 -8.43 -19.49
C ALA A 4 -7.48 -7.06 -20.01
N PHE A 5 -7.31 -6.08 -19.12
CA PHE A 5 -6.84 -4.74 -19.46
C PHE A 5 -5.31 -4.61 -19.39
N TRP A 6 -4.60 -5.60 -18.87
CA TRP A 6 -3.14 -5.52 -18.76
C TRP A 6 -2.45 -5.51 -20.12
N PRO A 7 -1.41 -4.68 -20.31
CA PRO A 7 -0.67 -4.62 -21.56
C PRO A 7 0.30 -5.79 -21.75
N PHE A 8 0.37 -6.70 -20.79
CA PHE A 8 1.30 -7.82 -20.78
C PHE A 8 0.56 -9.14 -20.61
N LYS A 9 1.19 -10.20 -21.10
CA LYS A 9 0.68 -11.56 -20.93
C LYS A 9 0.88 -12.01 -19.49
N SER A 10 -0.18 -12.51 -18.86
CA SER A 10 -0.05 -13.06 -17.52
C SER A 10 0.76 -14.36 -17.52
N GLU A 11 1.75 -14.45 -16.64
CA GLU A 11 2.67 -15.56 -16.50
C GLU A 11 2.75 -15.93 -15.00
N MET A 12 1.89 -16.86 -14.56
CA MET A 12 1.83 -17.35 -13.16
C MET A 12 1.90 -18.88 -13.06
N LYS A 13 2.23 -19.58 -14.15
CA LYS A 13 2.28 -21.05 -14.19
C LYS A 13 3.51 -21.64 -13.50
N ASN A 14 4.65 -20.94 -13.58
CA ASN A 14 5.95 -21.44 -13.10
C ASN A 14 6.49 -20.51 -12.00
N VAL A 15 5.80 -20.47 -10.86
CA VAL A 15 6.24 -19.67 -9.71
C VAL A 15 7.44 -20.35 -9.04
N ILE A 16 8.50 -19.58 -8.79
CA ILE A 16 9.67 -19.98 -8.03
C ILE A 16 9.25 -20.27 -6.60
N HIS A 17 9.57 -21.47 -6.13
CA HIS A 17 9.24 -21.89 -4.77
C HIS A 17 9.81 -20.91 -3.72
N GLY A 18 9.00 -20.58 -2.71
CA GLY A 18 9.38 -19.64 -1.64
C GLY A 18 9.18 -18.16 -1.96
N LYS A 19 8.98 -17.77 -3.23
CA LYS A 19 8.66 -16.37 -3.58
C LYS A 19 7.23 -16.01 -3.20
N ARG A 20 7.07 -15.06 -2.28
CA ARG A 20 5.74 -14.60 -1.83
C ARG A 20 5.58 -13.10 -1.94
N VAL A 21 4.36 -12.65 -2.20
CA VAL A 21 3.99 -11.24 -2.21
C VAL A 21 2.83 -11.01 -1.26
N PHE A 22 3.09 -10.22 -0.22
CA PHE A 22 2.07 -9.77 0.73
C PHE A 22 1.90 -8.26 0.64
N ALA A 23 0.74 -7.73 1.04
CA ALA A 23 0.56 -6.30 1.22
C ALA A 23 0.05 -6.00 2.63
N TYR A 24 0.51 -4.90 3.21
CA TYR A 24 -0.05 -4.41 4.46
C TYR A 24 -1.41 -3.76 4.19
N TYR A 25 -2.46 -4.27 4.83
CA TYR A 25 -3.85 -3.93 4.52
C TYR A 25 -4.54 -3.21 5.68
N PHE A 26 -5.19 -2.10 5.35
CA PHE A 26 -6.07 -1.32 6.23
C PHE A 26 -7.46 -1.25 5.61
N PRO A 27 -8.52 -1.79 6.24
CA PRO A 27 -9.87 -1.80 5.67
C PRO A 27 -10.35 -0.40 5.28
N PRO A 28 -10.51 -0.10 3.97
CA PRO A 28 -10.74 1.25 3.48
C PRO A 28 -12.18 1.51 3.09
N PHE A 29 -13.11 0.55 3.28
CA PHE A 29 -14.57 0.69 3.06
C PHE A 29 -15.43 0.71 4.33
N SER A 30 -16.52 1.48 4.38
CA SER A 30 -17.41 1.62 5.55
C SER A 30 -18.56 0.64 5.42
N ALA A 31 -18.91 -0.07 6.49
CA ALA A 31 -19.97 -1.08 6.44
C ALA A 31 -21.41 -0.53 6.44
N ASN A 32 -21.61 0.79 6.60
CA ASN A 32 -22.96 1.35 6.72
C ASN A 32 -23.12 2.54 5.77
N ARG A 33 -23.99 2.40 4.76
CA ARG A 33 -24.44 3.51 3.92
C ARG A 33 -25.93 3.71 4.15
N ALA A 34 -26.23 4.73 4.95
CA ALA A 34 -27.55 5.32 5.16
C ALA A 34 -28.69 4.34 5.53
N THR A 35 -28.75 3.93 6.80
CA THR A 35 -30.03 3.57 7.43
C THR A 35 -30.56 4.77 8.21
N LYS A 36 -31.81 5.14 7.96
CA LYS A 36 -32.52 6.33 8.46
C LYS A 36 -32.75 6.37 9.99
N ASP A 37 -32.11 5.48 10.76
CA ASP A 37 -32.57 5.08 12.10
C ASP A 37 -31.47 5.01 13.17
N SER A 38 -30.37 5.77 13.03
CA SER A 38 -29.46 5.97 14.16
C SER A 38 -29.95 7.15 15.01
N LYS A 39 -30.38 6.89 16.24
CA LYS A 39 -30.65 7.91 17.28
C LYS A 39 -29.39 8.73 17.67
N LEU A 40 -28.24 8.42 17.09
CA LEU A 40 -27.10 9.31 16.97
C LEU A 40 -27.30 10.14 15.69
N ASN A 41 -27.50 11.44 15.84
CA ASN A 41 -27.76 12.43 14.78
C ASN A 41 -26.55 12.67 13.85
N TRP A 42 -25.73 11.64 13.56
CA TRP A 42 -24.50 11.73 12.80
C TRP A 42 -24.42 10.63 11.73
N PRO A 43 -24.51 10.97 10.43
CA PRO A 43 -24.81 10.00 9.37
C PRO A 43 -23.71 8.99 9.00
N TYR A 44 -22.59 8.88 9.74
CA TYR A 44 -21.40 8.14 9.27
C TYR A 44 -20.61 7.36 10.33
N VAL A 45 -21.18 7.02 11.49
CA VAL A 45 -20.44 6.21 12.47
C VAL A 45 -20.73 4.73 12.24
N ASP A 46 -19.80 4.02 11.59
CA ASP A 46 -19.54 2.56 11.74
C ASP A 46 -18.31 2.05 10.92
N ASP A 47 -17.32 2.92 10.70
CA ASP A 47 -15.92 2.52 10.51
C ASP A 47 -15.02 3.72 10.85
N PRO A 48 -14.17 3.67 11.91
CA PRO A 48 -13.32 4.80 12.27
C PRO A 48 -12.32 5.17 11.17
N THR A 49 -11.85 4.21 10.35
CA THR A 49 -10.87 4.51 9.28
C THR A 49 -11.55 5.25 8.12
N LEU A 50 -12.79 4.91 7.75
CA LEU A 50 -13.47 5.58 6.64
C LEU A 50 -14.24 6.78 7.02
N SER A 51 -14.92 6.76 8.16
CA SER A 51 -15.49 7.98 8.67
C SER A 51 -14.34 8.98 8.72
N TRP A 52 -13.18 8.65 9.29
CA TRP A 52 -12.02 9.53 9.25
C TRP A 52 -11.58 9.91 7.82
N VAL A 53 -11.39 8.96 6.89
CA VAL A 53 -10.95 9.25 5.50
C VAL A 53 -11.96 10.13 4.76
N PHE A 54 -13.26 9.84 4.85
CA PHE A 54 -14.36 10.59 4.25
C PHE A 54 -14.52 11.96 4.89
N TRP A 55 -14.46 12.05 6.22
CA TRP A 55 -14.40 13.30 6.98
C TRP A 55 -13.19 14.13 6.56
N SER A 56 -12.04 13.52 6.31
CA SER A 56 -10.82 14.24 5.88
C SER A 56 -10.85 14.62 4.39
N TRP A 57 -11.68 13.94 3.59
CA TRP A 57 -11.92 14.28 2.18
C TRP A 57 -12.86 15.48 2.02
N LEU A 58 -13.95 15.53 2.79
CA LEU A 58 -14.99 16.56 2.68
C LEU A 58 -14.75 17.82 3.51
N ASN A 59 -13.71 17.86 4.36
CA ASN A 59 -13.52 19.00 5.27
C ASN A 59 -13.13 20.29 4.50
N PHE A 60 -13.89 21.36 4.66
CA PHE A 60 -13.53 22.72 4.24
C PHE A 60 -12.94 23.43 5.45
N THR A 61 -11.72 23.98 5.37
CA THR A 61 -10.92 24.34 6.55
C THR A 61 -11.34 25.60 7.30
N ASN A 62 -12.56 26.10 7.11
CA ASN A 62 -13.01 27.27 7.86
C ASN A 62 -13.39 26.91 9.31
N ASP A 63 -13.60 25.62 9.62
CA ASP A 63 -13.85 25.09 10.97
C ASP A 63 -13.01 23.84 11.24
N LEU A 64 -11.68 24.00 11.38
CA LEU A 64 -10.80 22.87 11.68
C LEU A 64 -11.16 22.24 13.04
N ASP A 65 -11.68 21.02 12.98
CA ASP A 65 -11.75 20.14 14.15
C ASP A 65 -10.38 20.10 14.85
N TYR A 66 -10.35 20.41 16.16
CA TYR A 66 -9.12 20.50 16.95
C TYR A 66 -8.27 19.21 16.90
N ARG A 67 -8.88 18.05 16.61
CA ARG A 67 -8.19 16.76 16.42
C ARG A 67 -7.33 16.73 15.15
N ARG A 68 -7.43 17.75 14.30
CA ARG A 68 -6.81 17.84 12.97
C ARG A 68 -5.93 19.06 12.78
N TRP A 69 -5.60 19.79 13.85
CA TRP A 69 -4.65 20.91 13.83
C TRP A 69 -3.27 20.57 13.23
N THR A 70 -2.89 19.28 13.21
CA THR A 70 -1.65 18.80 12.57
C THR A 70 -1.84 18.32 11.12
N SER A 71 -3.04 18.38 10.55
CA SER A 71 -3.32 17.95 9.18
C SER A 71 -3.04 19.08 8.19
N GLY A 72 -2.06 18.89 7.30
CA GLY A 72 -1.56 19.95 6.43
C GLY A 72 -2.39 20.24 5.19
N SER A 73 -3.26 19.32 4.78
CA SER A 73 -4.25 19.48 3.69
C SER A 73 -5.36 18.43 3.76
N LYS A 74 -6.35 18.53 2.86
CA LYS A 74 -7.40 17.51 2.69
C LYS A 74 -6.80 16.18 2.23
N MET A 75 -7.49 15.08 2.48
CA MET A 75 -7.14 13.79 1.85
C MET A 75 -7.11 13.95 0.33
N GLN A 76 -6.06 13.43 -0.29
CA GLN A 76 -5.78 13.70 -1.71
C GLN A 76 -6.39 12.64 -2.64
N TYR A 77 -6.75 11.47 -2.09
CA TYR A 77 -7.40 10.37 -2.81
C TYR A 77 -8.06 9.38 -1.83
N ILE A 78 -9.00 8.59 -2.35
CA ILE A 78 -9.74 7.54 -1.63
C ILE A 78 -9.95 6.32 -2.53
N ALA A 79 -10.30 5.19 -1.92
CA ALA A 79 -10.68 4.00 -2.66
C ALA A 79 -11.89 4.26 -3.57
N TYR A 80 -11.95 3.55 -4.70
CA TYR A 80 -13.12 3.66 -5.56
C TYR A 80 -14.39 3.25 -4.80
N PRO A 81 -15.46 4.07 -4.84
CA PRO A 81 -16.72 3.70 -4.21
C PRO A 81 -17.25 2.38 -4.78
N ARG A 82 -17.62 1.44 -3.91
CA ARG A 82 -18.32 0.21 -4.31
C ARG A 82 -19.82 0.45 -4.43
N VAL A 83 -20.47 -0.31 -5.30
CA VAL A 83 -21.93 -0.28 -5.47
C VAL A 83 -22.57 -0.87 -4.21
N PRO A 84 -23.49 -0.16 -3.53
CA PRO A 84 -24.19 -0.71 -2.36
C PRO A 84 -24.98 -1.97 -2.74
N VAL A 85 -25.04 -2.94 -1.82
CA VAL A 85 -25.99 -4.06 -1.90
C VAL A 85 -27.18 -3.74 -1.00
N PRO A 86 -28.34 -3.33 -1.53
CA PRO A 86 -29.48 -2.92 -0.72
C PRO A 86 -29.98 -4.05 0.19
N GLY A 87 -30.44 -3.70 1.39
CA GLY A 87 -31.12 -4.63 2.31
C GLY A 87 -30.21 -5.53 3.14
N GLN A 88 -28.89 -5.41 3.02
CA GLN A 88 -27.93 -6.15 3.87
C GLN A 88 -27.62 -5.38 5.15
N ASP A 89 -27.42 -6.12 6.25
CA ASP A 89 -26.81 -5.55 7.45
C ASP A 89 -25.31 -5.26 7.23
N ARG A 90 -24.75 -4.44 8.13
CA ARG A 90 -23.37 -3.97 8.04
C ARG A 90 -22.32 -5.11 8.07
N PHE A 91 -22.56 -6.20 8.79
CA PHE A 91 -21.63 -7.33 8.87
C PHE A 91 -21.64 -8.13 7.56
N ALA A 92 -22.81 -8.39 7.00
CA ALA A 92 -22.95 -9.07 5.70
C ALA A 92 -22.29 -8.26 4.57
N ALA A 93 -22.55 -6.95 4.52
CA ALA A 93 -21.94 -6.06 3.54
C ALA A 93 -20.40 -6.07 3.65
N LYS A 94 -19.88 -5.95 4.88
CA LYS A 94 -18.45 -6.00 5.14
C LYS A 94 -17.80 -7.33 4.74
N ALA A 95 -18.47 -8.46 4.99
CA ALA A 95 -17.96 -9.77 4.62
C ALA A 95 -17.85 -9.94 3.09
N LEU A 96 -18.80 -9.39 2.32
CA LEU A 96 -18.70 -9.35 0.85
C LEU A 96 -17.55 -8.46 0.39
N GLU A 97 -17.38 -7.30 1.03
CA GLU A 97 -16.26 -6.41 0.70
C GLU A 97 -14.91 -7.12 0.88
N MET A 98 -14.76 -7.90 1.95
CA MET A 98 -13.54 -8.67 2.21
C MET A 98 -13.30 -9.79 1.19
N GLN A 99 -14.36 -10.41 0.66
CA GLN A 99 -14.23 -11.37 -0.45
C GLN A 99 -13.73 -10.69 -1.73
N GLU A 100 -14.20 -9.48 -2.02
CA GLU A 100 -13.72 -8.70 -3.16
C GLU A 100 -12.26 -8.25 -3.00
N GLU A 101 -11.81 -7.94 -1.78
CA GLU A 101 -10.39 -7.64 -1.49
C GLU A 101 -9.50 -8.84 -1.76
N VAL A 102 -9.84 -10.01 -1.21
CA VAL A 102 -9.12 -11.25 -1.47
C VAL A 102 -9.06 -11.54 -2.96
N LYS A 103 -10.18 -11.40 -3.68
CA LYS A 103 -10.22 -11.54 -5.13
C LYS A 103 -9.30 -10.54 -5.84
N LEU A 104 -9.28 -9.29 -5.40
CA LEU A 104 -8.45 -8.23 -5.99
C LEU A 104 -6.95 -8.51 -5.79
N GLY A 105 -6.55 -8.97 -4.60
CA GLY A 105 -5.19 -9.41 -4.29
C GLY A 105 -4.77 -10.62 -5.11
N MET A 106 -5.61 -11.66 -5.17
CA MET A 106 -5.38 -12.87 -5.98
C MET A 106 -5.23 -12.52 -7.46
N MET A 107 -6.09 -11.65 -8.00
CA MET A 107 -5.99 -11.19 -9.39
C MET A 107 -4.65 -10.51 -9.66
N MET A 108 -4.03 -9.82 -8.69
CA MET A 108 -2.71 -9.20 -8.86
C MET A 108 -1.55 -10.21 -8.80
N GLY A 109 -1.82 -11.43 -8.32
CA GLY A 109 -0.82 -12.49 -8.09
C GLY A 109 -0.25 -12.54 -6.66
N MET A 110 -0.85 -11.81 -5.73
CA MET A 110 -0.45 -11.83 -4.31
C MET A 110 -0.78 -13.16 -3.63
N ASP A 111 -0.01 -13.47 -2.59
CA ASP A 111 -0.22 -14.63 -1.71
C ASP A 111 -1.06 -14.29 -0.47
N GLY A 112 -1.20 -13.00 -0.13
CA GLY A 112 -1.93 -12.64 1.07
C GLY A 112 -1.88 -11.18 1.49
N TYR A 113 -2.57 -10.89 2.59
CA TYR A 113 -2.46 -9.61 3.29
C TYR A 113 -1.80 -9.80 4.66
N ILE A 114 -1.10 -8.75 5.11
CA ILE A 114 -0.78 -8.56 6.53
C ILE A 114 -1.85 -7.63 7.09
N MET A 115 -2.61 -8.09 8.09
CA MET A 115 -3.84 -7.42 8.55
C MET A 115 -3.81 -7.15 10.04
N ASP A 116 -4.16 -5.93 10.43
CA ASP A 116 -4.15 -5.47 11.82
C ASP A 116 -5.25 -6.10 12.68
N PHE A 117 -4.86 -6.56 13.86
CA PHE A 117 -5.75 -6.93 14.95
C PHE A 117 -5.30 -6.21 16.22
N HIS A 118 -6.17 -6.17 17.23
CA HIS A 118 -5.81 -5.65 18.54
C HIS A 118 -6.19 -6.65 19.63
N VAL A 119 -5.32 -6.84 20.63
CA VAL A 119 -5.63 -7.70 21.79
C VAL A 119 -6.76 -7.18 22.70
N ARG A 120 -7.30 -5.98 22.45
CA ARG A 120 -8.31 -5.32 23.30
C ARG A 120 -9.71 -5.69 22.86
N GLU A 121 -10.59 -5.74 23.86
CA GLU A 121 -12.03 -6.03 23.69
C GLU A 121 -12.90 -5.03 24.46
N ASP A 122 -12.28 -4.09 25.15
CA ASP A 122 -12.91 -3.16 26.10
C ASP A 122 -13.50 -1.91 25.44
N HIS A 123 -13.32 -1.75 24.12
CA HIS A 123 -13.97 -0.69 23.33
C HIS A 123 -14.56 -1.25 22.04
N GLU A 124 -15.73 -0.72 21.64
CA GLU A 124 -16.43 -1.11 20.41
C GLU A 124 -15.59 -0.92 19.15
N GLU A 125 -14.70 0.08 19.11
CA GLU A 125 -13.79 0.31 17.98
C GLU A 125 -12.83 -0.87 17.76
N TRP A 126 -12.27 -1.43 18.83
CA TRP A 126 -11.39 -2.61 18.76
C TRP A 126 -12.15 -3.87 18.40
N LYS A 127 -13.36 -4.04 18.96
CA LYS A 127 -14.26 -5.16 18.57
C LYS A 127 -14.57 -5.12 17.08
N TRP A 128 -14.88 -3.93 16.55
CA TRP A 128 -15.16 -3.75 15.14
C TRP A 128 -13.92 -3.97 14.25
N LEU A 129 -12.75 -3.44 14.63
CA LEU A 129 -11.49 -3.71 13.95
C LEU A 129 -11.26 -5.22 13.84
N ASN A 130 -11.32 -5.93 14.96
CA ASN A 130 -11.10 -7.37 14.99
C ASN A 130 -12.15 -8.14 14.18
N ALA A 131 -13.43 -7.74 14.23
CA ALA A 131 -14.49 -8.35 13.43
C ALA A 131 -14.23 -8.22 11.92
N LYS A 132 -13.87 -7.03 11.43
CA LYS A 132 -13.52 -6.82 10.01
C LYS A 132 -12.33 -7.68 9.60
N SER A 133 -11.35 -7.79 10.48
CA SER A 133 -10.12 -8.54 10.23
C SER A 133 -10.41 -10.04 10.15
N LEU A 134 -11.26 -10.56 11.04
CA LEU A 134 -11.75 -11.94 10.96
C LEU A 134 -12.54 -12.20 9.67
N MET A 135 -13.40 -11.27 9.23
CA MET A 135 -14.12 -11.42 7.95
C MET A 135 -13.17 -11.50 6.74
N LEU A 136 -12.01 -10.84 6.79
CA LEU A 136 -10.97 -11.00 5.78
C LEU A 136 -10.33 -12.39 5.83
N MET A 137 -10.10 -12.92 7.02
CA MET A 137 -9.63 -14.30 7.17
C MET A 137 -10.68 -15.33 6.73
N ASP A 138 -11.97 -15.07 6.95
CA ASP A 138 -13.09 -15.88 6.44
C ASP A 138 -13.16 -15.85 4.91
N ALA A 139 -12.84 -14.72 4.29
CA ALA A 139 -12.74 -14.63 2.84
C ALA A 139 -11.52 -15.41 2.32
N ALA A 140 -10.37 -15.30 2.98
CA ALA A 140 -9.14 -15.99 2.60
C ALA A 140 -9.27 -17.52 2.76
N SER A 141 -9.92 -18.01 3.82
CA SER A 141 -10.11 -19.45 4.05
C SER A 141 -10.91 -20.16 2.95
N LYS A 142 -11.72 -19.41 2.18
CA LYS A 142 -12.51 -19.90 1.05
C LYS A 142 -11.71 -20.01 -0.26
N THR A 143 -10.40 -19.77 -0.22
CA THR A 143 -9.52 -19.83 -1.40
C THR A 143 -8.70 -21.12 -1.48
N ASP A 144 -8.98 -22.09 -0.60
CA ASP A 144 -8.27 -23.37 -0.51
C ASP A 144 -6.75 -23.20 -0.39
N GLY A 145 -6.32 -22.20 0.39
CA GLY A 145 -4.91 -21.90 0.66
C GLY A 145 -4.19 -21.11 -0.45
N GLN A 146 -4.88 -20.70 -1.52
CA GLN A 146 -4.29 -19.84 -2.56
C GLN A 146 -4.03 -18.41 -2.08
N PHE A 147 -4.76 -17.96 -1.05
CA PHE A 147 -4.59 -16.65 -0.43
C PHE A 147 -4.73 -16.78 1.09
N ALA A 148 -3.86 -16.10 1.83
CA ALA A 148 -3.83 -16.21 3.29
C ALA A 148 -3.61 -14.85 3.98
N ILE A 149 -3.88 -14.79 5.28
CA ILE A 149 -3.71 -13.60 6.10
C ILE A 149 -2.61 -13.84 7.13
N ILE A 150 -1.63 -12.93 7.21
CA ILE A 150 -0.71 -12.85 8.34
C ILE A 150 -1.33 -11.89 9.36
N PRO A 151 -1.83 -12.37 10.52
CA PRO A 151 -2.39 -11.48 11.53
C PRO A 151 -1.29 -10.63 12.18
N ALA A 152 -1.40 -9.32 12.03
CA ALA A 152 -0.57 -8.32 12.70
C ALA A 152 -1.25 -7.84 13.99
N VAL A 153 -0.96 -8.50 15.13
CA VAL A 153 -1.74 -8.29 16.36
C VAL A 153 -1.04 -7.33 17.32
N TYR A 154 -1.63 -6.17 17.59
CA TYR A 154 -1.04 -5.15 18.46
C TYR A 154 -1.36 -5.38 19.94
N SER A 155 -0.37 -5.10 20.81
CA SER A 155 -0.52 -5.05 22.26
C SER A 155 -1.31 -3.82 22.74
N ALA A 156 -1.80 -3.87 23.98
CA ALA A 156 -2.64 -2.81 24.58
C ALA A 156 -1.88 -1.83 25.47
N ALA A 157 -0.64 -1.48 25.12
CA ALA A 157 0.10 -0.54 25.96
C ALA A 157 -0.48 0.87 25.90
N THR A 158 -0.52 1.52 27.07
CA THR A 158 -0.98 2.91 27.23
C THR A 158 0.10 3.93 26.86
N LYS A 159 1.36 3.48 26.75
CA LYS A 159 2.50 4.25 26.24
C LYS A 159 3.25 3.41 25.23
N SER A 160 3.31 3.90 24.00
CA SER A 160 4.20 3.32 22.99
C SER A 160 5.63 3.62 23.36
N GLY A 161 6.48 2.60 23.49
CA GLY A 161 7.92 2.78 23.60
C GLY A 161 8.46 3.52 22.38
N THR A 162 9.44 4.41 22.57
CA THR A 162 10.23 5.00 21.48
C THR A 162 11.55 4.24 21.35
N ASN A 163 12.11 4.15 20.14
CA ASN A 163 13.48 3.64 19.91
C ASN A 163 13.79 2.26 20.57
N GLY A 164 12.83 1.34 20.56
CA GLY A 164 12.97 -0.01 21.11
C GLY A 164 12.90 -0.10 22.64
N GLN A 165 12.28 0.88 23.31
CA GLN A 165 12.11 0.88 24.77
C GLN A 165 11.10 -0.14 25.32
N GLY A 166 10.33 -0.86 24.50
CA GLY A 166 9.23 -1.67 25.02
C GLY A 166 7.91 -0.91 25.06
N ASP A 167 6.83 -1.59 24.74
CA ASP A 167 5.50 -1.19 25.21
C ASP A 167 5.46 -1.41 26.73
N GLN A 168 5.67 -0.34 27.49
CA GLN A 168 5.84 -0.43 28.94
C GLN A 168 4.57 -1.01 29.59
N GLY A 169 4.75 -2.08 30.38
CA GLY A 169 3.68 -2.66 31.19
C GLY A 169 2.79 -3.69 30.49
N TYR A 170 3.17 -4.23 29.33
CA TYR A 170 2.43 -5.32 28.68
C TYR A 170 3.21 -6.65 28.68
N PRO A 171 3.04 -7.52 29.69
CA PRO A 171 3.81 -8.76 29.81
C PRO A 171 3.45 -9.79 28.73
N ALA A 172 4.40 -10.66 28.39
CA ALA A 172 4.27 -11.65 27.32
C ALA A 172 3.11 -12.61 27.57
N GLU A 173 2.88 -12.99 28.83
CA GLU A 173 1.82 -13.89 29.27
C GLU A 173 0.42 -13.29 29.03
N LYS A 174 0.26 -11.99 29.29
CA LYS A 174 -0.99 -11.27 29.03
C LYS A 174 -1.25 -11.13 27.53
N TYR A 175 -0.20 -10.94 26.73
CA TYR A 175 -0.33 -10.90 25.29
C TYR A 175 -0.71 -12.27 24.72
N SER A 176 0.05 -13.32 25.07
CA SER A 176 -0.18 -14.68 24.57
C SER A 176 -1.53 -15.25 25.03
N SER A 177 -2.09 -14.82 26.17
CA SER A 177 -3.43 -15.23 26.65
C SER A 177 -4.61 -14.47 26.03
N SER A 178 -4.37 -13.45 25.19
CA SER A 178 -5.46 -12.71 24.54
C SER A 178 -6.33 -13.62 23.66
N GLN A 179 -7.66 -13.55 23.85
CA GLN A 179 -8.62 -14.31 23.05
C GLN A 179 -8.57 -13.90 21.58
N ASN A 180 -8.55 -12.60 21.27
CA ASN A 180 -8.42 -12.12 19.90
C ASN A 180 -7.13 -12.58 19.21
N LEU A 181 -5.99 -12.59 19.91
CA LEU A 181 -4.74 -13.13 19.37
C LEU A 181 -4.93 -14.61 18.99
N ARG A 182 -5.38 -15.44 19.94
CA ARG A 182 -5.54 -16.88 19.71
C ARG A 182 -6.54 -17.18 18.60
N LYS A 183 -7.66 -16.46 18.58
CA LYS A 183 -8.68 -16.59 17.54
C LYS A 183 -8.13 -16.28 16.15
N ALA A 184 -7.32 -15.24 16.01
CA ALA A 184 -6.64 -14.95 14.76
C ALA A 184 -5.62 -16.05 14.40
N LEU A 185 -4.77 -16.47 15.35
CA LEU A 185 -3.73 -17.48 15.10
C LEU A 185 -4.27 -18.86 14.71
N GLN A 186 -5.42 -19.26 15.26
CA GLN A 186 -6.07 -20.54 15.00
C GLN A 186 -7.00 -20.50 13.77
N HIS A 187 -7.22 -19.32 13.18
CA HIS A 187 -8.12 -19.17 12.05
C HIS A 187 -7.62 -19.96 10.81
N PRO A 188 -8.50 -20.65 10.05
CA PRO A 188 -8.11 -21.39 8.85
C PRO A 188 -7.60 -20.48 7.72
N GLY A 189 -7.97 -19.19 7.73
CA GLY A 189 -7.46 -18.20 6.78
C GLY A 189 -6.05 -17.69 7.08
N SER A 190 -5.40 -18.15 8.15
CA SER A 190 -4.06 -17.72 8.54
C SER A 190 -2.97 -18.34 7.65
N PHE A 191 -1.97 -17.53 7.30
CA PHE A 191 -0.78 -18.04 6.61
C PHE A 191 0.01 -18.97 7.53
N LYS A 192 0.45 -20.11 6.98
CA LYS A 192 1.26 -21.11 7.67
C LYS A 192 2.65 -21.15 7.05
N SER A 193 3.68 -21.28 7.87
CA SER A 193 5.03 -21.58 7.41
C SER A 193 5.11 -22.99 6.83
N GLU A 194 6.24 -23.32 6.22
CA GLU A 194 6.55 -24.65 5.70
C GLU A 194 6.51 -25.74 6.77
N GLU A 195 6.69 -25.36 8.04
CA GLU A 195 6.60 -26.24 9.22
C GLU A 195 5.16 -26.35 9.77
N GLY A 196 4.17 -25.74 9.11
CA GLY A 196 2.77 -25.75 9.52
C GLY A 196 2.42 -24.79 10.66
N LYS A 197 3.38 -24.00 11.15
CA LYS A 197 3.16 -23.00 12.22
C LYS A 197 2.42 -21.79 11.67
N THR A 198 1.50 -21.20 12.44
CA THR A 198 0.91 -19.92 12.03
C THR A 198 1.97 -18.82 12.02
N VAL A 199 2.08 -18.07 10.93
CA VAL A 199 2.93 -16.88 10.89
C VAL A 199 2.13 -15.69 11.36
N MET A 200 2.64 -14.99 12.38
CA MET A 200 2.08 -13.73 12.87
C MET A 200 3.06 -12.58 12.63
N SER A 201 2.56 -11.36 12.77
CA SER A 201 3.36 -10.15 12.62
C SER A 201 2.97 -9.10 13.66
N MET A 202 3.73 -8.01 13.72
CA MET A 202 3.33 -6.74 14.31
C MET A 202 4.18 -5.63 13.67
N TRP A 203 3.58 -4.59 13.12
CA TRP A 203 4.36 -3.43 12.70
C TRP A 203 5.14 -2.85 13.89
N LEU A 204 6.36 -2.40 13.63
CA LEU A 204 7.31 -1.98 14.65
C LEU A 204 7.55 -3.11 15.67
N THR A 205 7.91 -4.29 15.16
CA THR A 205 8.16 -5.49 15.99
C THR A 205 9.20 -5.22 17.09
N GLU A 206 10.21 -4.41 16.78
CA GLU A 206 11.28 -4.00 17.69
C GLU A 206 10.81 -3.09 18.82
N LYS A 207 9.53 -2.71 18.83
CA LYS A 207 8.89 -2.08 19.98
C LYS A 207 9.01 -2.97 21.21
N HIS A 208 8.88 -4.29 21.09
CA HIS A 208 9.13 -5.26 22.15
C HIS A 208 10.49 -5.93 21.96
N SER A 209 11.13 -6.42 23.02
CA SER A 209 12.44 -7.09 22.90
C SER A 209 12.33 -8.49 22.29
N ALA A 210 13.41 -9.00 21.70
CA ALA A 210 13.46 -10.37 21.19
C ALA A 210 13.13 -11.41 22.29
N LYS A 211 13.58 -11.19 23.53
CA LYS A 211 13.23 -12.03 24.68
C LYS A 211 11.72 -12.03 24.96
N TRP A 212 11.05 -10.87 24.88
CA TRP A 212 9.60 -10.79 25.06
C TRP A 212 8.86 -11.61 24.00
N TRP A 213 9.26 -11.48 22.73
CA TRP A 213 8.71 -12.29 21.65
C TRP A 213 8.99 -13.78 21.84
N GLY A 214 10.18 -14.15 22.28
CA GLY A 214 10.54 -15.54 22.59
C GLY A 214 9.62 -16.15 23.66
N ASN A 215 9.29 -15.37 24.69
CA ASN A 215 8.32 -15.79 25.70
C ASN A 215 6.90 -15.92 25.13
N VAL A 216 6.45 -14.98 24.28
CA VAL A 216 5.14 -15.08 23.61
C VAL A 216 5.04 -16.36 22.78
N LEU A 217 6.03 -16.63 21.94
CA LEU A 217 6.05 -17.81 21.08
C LEU A 217 6.09 -19.11 21.90
N LYS A 218 6.90 -19.15 22.97
CA LYS A 218 6.96 -20.29 23.89
C LYS A 218 5.63 -20.54 24.60
N ASN A 219 4.95 -19.49 25.06
CA ASN A 219 3.66 -19.61 25.72
C ASN A 219 2.59 -20.14 24.75
N LEU A 220 2.55 -19.63 23.52
CA LEU A 220 1.63 -20.10 22.49
C LEU A 220 1.90 -21.57 22.10
N GLU A 221 3.17 -21.96 21.97
CA GLU A 221 3.56 -23.35 21.70
C GLU A 221 3.13 -24.28 22.84
N THR A 222 3.33 -23.88 24.10
CA THR A 222 2.89 -24.63 25.29
C THR A 222 1.37 -24.83 25.31
N ASP A 223 0.62 -23.86 24.78
CA ASP A 223 -0.84 -23.91 24.69
C ASP A 223 -1.36 -24.61 23.42
N GLY A 224 -0.48 -25.26 22.65
CA GLY A 224 -0.87 -26.01 21.44
C GLY A 224 -1.20 -25.12 20.23
N ILE A 225 -0.72 -23.87 20.21
CA ILE A 225 -0.89 -22.92 19.10
C ILE A 225 0.50 -22.62 18.51
N PRO A 226 1.14 -23.59 17.82
CA PRO A 226 2.47 -23.40 17.28
C PRO A 226 2.48 -22.21 16.30
N THR A 227 3.29 -21.21 16.64
CA THR A 227 3.30 -19.89 16.00
C THR A 227 4.73 -19.47 15.73
N THR A 228 4.93 -18.69 14.67
CA THR A 228 6.22 -18.07 14.37
C THR A 228 6.06 -16.62 13.95
N LEU A 229 7.13 -15.83 14.03
CA LEU A 229 7.09 -14.37 13.91
C LEU A 229 7.73 -13.89 12.61
N PHE A 230 6.96 -13.18 11.78
CA PHE A 230 7.47 -12.34 10.71
C PHE A 230 7.58 -10.89 11.24
N ALA A 231 8.81 -10.44 11.47
CA ALA A 231 9.08 -9.15 12.09
C ALA A 231 9.11 -8.01 11.07
N GLN A 232 8.45 -6.90 11.38
CA GLN A 232 8.41 -5.69 10.56
C GLN A 232 9.04 -4.51 11.29
N PHE A 233 10.18 -4.05 10.78
CA PHE A 233 11.02 -3.02 11.38
C PHE A 233 10.82 -1.64 10.76
N ASN A 234 11.04 -0.60 11.57
CA ASN A 234 11.26 0.78 11.11
C ASN A 234 12.70 1.26 11.38
N SER A 235 13.48 0.48 12.14
CA SER A 235 14.82 0.86 12.58
C SER A 235 15.89 -0.14 12.13
N TYR A 236 17.14 0.31 12.17
CA TYR A 236 18.34 -0.50 11.86
C TYR A 236 18.95 -1.17 13.09
N GLY A 237 18.69 -0.63 14.29
CA GLY A 237 19.57 -0.81 15.45
C GLY A 237 19.50 -2.15 16.17
N ARG A 238 18.54 -3.04 15.86
CA ARG A 238 18.32 -4.27 16.63
C ARG A 238 18.10 -5.54 15.81
N ILE A 239 18.42 -5.51 14.51
CA ILE A 239 18.09 -6.62 13.59
C ILE A 239 18.69 -7.96 14.08
N LYS A 240 19.97 -7.93 14.51
CA LYS A 240 20.68 -9.12 15.01
C LYS A 240 20.01 -9.75 16.23
N ASP A 241 19.43 -8.96 17.13
CA ASP A 241 18.81 -9.46 18.37
C ASP A 241 17.60 -10.36 18.07
N PHE A 242 16.99 -10.21 16.90
CA PHE A 242 15.80 -10.94 16.48
C PHE A 242 16.09 -12.18 15.62
N ALA A 243 17.36 -12.47 15.31
CA ALA A 243 17.75 -13.56 14.42
C ALA A 243 17.16 -14.92 14.85
N ASP A 244 17.23 -15.21 16.16
CA ASP A 244 16.83 -16.52 16.69
C ASP A 244 15.33 -16.63 17.02
N VAL A 245 14.59 -15.53 16.97
CA VAL A 245 13.16 -15.49 17.38
C VAL A 245 12.20 -15.25 16.21
N THR A 246 12.72 -14.99 15.02
CA THR A 246 11.91 -14.66 13.84
C THR A 246 12.02 -15.73 12.77
N TYR A 247 10.89 -16.01 12.12
CA TYR A 247 10.83 -16.78 10.88
C TYR A 247 11.31 -15.94 9.69
N GLY A 248 10.97 -14.66 9.69
CA GLY A 248 11.42 -13.73 8.69
C GLY A 248 11.37 -12.29 9.15
N MET A 249 11.99 -11.42 8.36
CA MET A 249 12.09 -10.00 8.66
C MET A 249 11.72 -9.17 7.44
N ALA A 250 11.24 -7.95 7.66
CA ALA A 250 11.07 -6.93 6.63
C ALA A 250 11.23 -5.54 7.25
N HIS A 251 11.49 -4.54 6.41
CA HIS A 251 11.51 -3.14 6.81
C HIS A 251 10.31 -2.41 6.21
N TRP A 252 9.86 -1.32 6.83
CA TRP A 252 8.77 -0.50 6.31
C TRP A 252 9.09 0.17 4.96
N GLY A 253 10.38 0.31 4.68
CA GLY A 253 10.95 0.69 3.39
C GLY A 253 11.35 2.16 3.26
N PRO A 254 12.21 2.49 2.29
CA PRO A 254 12.51 3.88 1.95
C PRO A 254 11.28 4.55 1.35
N ARG A 255 11.19 5.88 1.44
CA ARG A 255 10.10 6.68 0.82
C ARG A 255 10.54 7.42 -0.44
N THR A 256 11.73 7.08 -0.93
CA THR A 256 12.41 7.73 -2.05
C THR A 256 13.14 6.62 -2.85
N PRO A 257 13.63 6.89 -4.06
CA PRO A 257 14.39 5.90 -4.82
C PRO A 257 15.84 5.75 -4.33
N ALA A 258 16.18 6.30 -3.16
CA ALA A 258 17.51 6.16 -2.60
C ALA A 258 17.72 4.75 -2.04
N GLU A 259 18.96 4.25 -2.13
CA GLU A 259 19.37 3.07 -1.40
C GLU A 259 19.21 3.31 0.10
N TYR A 260 18.71 2.30 0.80
CA TYR A 260 18.53 2.36 2.25
C TYR A 260 19.43 1.37 2.99
N GLY A 261 19.96 0.33 2.36
CA GLY A 261 20.98 -0.55 2.95
C GLY A 261 20.50 -1.47 4.10
N TRP A 262 19.23 -1.38 4.51
CA TRP A 262 18.70 -2.22 5.59
C TRP A 262 18.61 -3.69 5.16
N TYR A 263 18.22 -3.93 3.90
CA TYR A 263 18.01 -5.27 3.38
C TYR A 263 19.31 -6.09 3.45
N GLU A 264 20.43 -5.49 3.04
CA GLU A 264 21.76 -6.07 3.11
C GLU A 264 22.19 -6.32 4.56
N ALA A 265 21.93 -5.36 5.45
CA ALA A 265 22.24 -5.48 6.87
C ALA A 265 21.44 -6.62 7.55
N ALA A 266 20.21 -6.86 7.12
CA ALA A 266 19.33 -7.88 7.68
C ALA A 266 19.55 -9.29 7.11
N ARG A 267 20.07 -9.40 5.89
CA ARG A 267 20.20 -10.68 5.18
C ARG A 267 20.91 -11.80 5.97
N PRO A 268 22.02 -11.55 6.70
CA PRO A 268 22.70 -12.59 7.48
C PRO A 268 21.88 -13.14 8.66
N TYR A 269 20.81 -12.45 9.07
CA TYR A 269 20.05 -12.72 10.29
C TYR A 269 18.64 -13.25 10.05
N ALA A 270 18.20 -13.33 8.80
CA ALA A 270 16.84 -13.73 8.46
C ALA A 270 16.86 -15.01 7.61
N LYS A 271 15.96 -15.96 7.92
CA LYS A 271 15.67 -17.11 7.03
C LYS A 271 14.86 -16.64 5.82
N VAL A 272 13.79 -15.89 6.07
CA VAL A 272 12.98 -15.20 5.05
C VAL A 272 13.16 -13.70 5.18
N LEU A 273 13.48 -13.00 4.09
CA LEU A 273 13.61 -11.55 4.06
C LEU A 273 12.66 -10.92 3.03
N GLY A 274 11.76 -10.09 3.53
CA GLY A 274 10.83 -9.30 2.73
C GLY A 274 11.45 -7.99 2.26
N TYR A 275 11.40 -7.76 0.94
CA TYR A 275 11.77 -6.48 0.35
C TYR A 275 10.56 -5.53 0.33
N PRO A 276 10.66 -4.31 0.85
CA PRO A 276 9.54 -3.37 0.85
C PRO A 276 9.29 -2.77 -0.53
N ILE A 277 8.02 -2.71 -0.91
CA ILE A 277 7.54 -2.10 -2.14
C ILE A 277 6.66 -0.91 -1.77
N VAL A 278 7.11 0.31 -2.09
CA VAL A 278 6.36 1.55 -1.86
C VAL A 278 6.24 2.34 -3.16
N SER A 279 5.20 3.16 -3.28
CA SER A 279 5.01 4.02 -4.45
C SER A 279 5.36 5.49 -4.20
N GLN A 280 4.92 6.04 -3.07
CA GLN A 280 5.10 7.43 -2.64
C GLN A 280 4.76 7.50 -1.15
N ASP A 281 5.13 8.57 -0.44
CA ASP A 281 4.65 8.83 0.92
C ASP A 281 4.16 10.28 0.97
N VAL A 282 2.87 10.47 1.24
CA VAL A 282 2.16 11.75 1.13
C VAL A 282 1.26 11.90 2.36
N ARG A 283 1.86 12.33 3.47
CA ARG A 283 1.19 12.35 4.79
C ARG A 283 0.39 13.62 4.99
N THR A 284 -0.90 13.53 4.73
CA THR A 284 -1.85 14.62 5.01
C THR A 284 -2.09 14.82 6.51
N ARG A 285 -1.82 13.80 7.34
CA ARG A 285 -1.95 13.80 8.81
C ARG A 285 -0.58 13.77 9.50
N GLY A 286 -0.43 14.55 10.58
CA GLY A 286 0.52 14.29 11.67
C GLY A 286 1.99 14.59 11.41
N SER A 287 2.42 14.72 10.15
CA SER A 287 3.84 14.97 9.85
C SER A 287 4.09 15.93 8.69
N GLN A 288 3.11 16.17 7.80
CA GLN A 288 3.24 17.09 6.65
C GLN A 288 4.50 16.78 5.81
N VAL A 289 4.78 15.48 5.69
CA VAL A 289 5.98 14.92 5.09
C VAL A 289 5.63 14.28 3.75
N MET A 290 6.44 14.59 2.74
CA MET A 290 6.47 13.88 1.47
C MET A 290 7.80 13.14 1.34
N GLY A 291 7.75 11.84 1.02
CA GLY A 291 8.89 11.17 0.39
C GLY A 291 8.85 11.37 -1.12
N GLU A 292 9.87 12.01 -1.70
CA GLU A 292 9.92 12.25 -3.14
C GLU A 292 10.07 10.93 -3.90
N ALA A 293 8.98 10.49 -4.53
CA ALA A 293 8.90 9.27 -5.30
C ALA A 293 9.53 9.36 -6.69
N GLN A 294 9.70 10.58 -7.19
CA GLN A 294 10.12 10.85 -8.56
C GLN A 294 9.21 10.14 -9.57
N ASN A 295 7.92 10.46 -9.49
CA ASN A 295 6.85 9.83 -10.27
C ASN A 295 6.73 8.33 -9.95
N SER A 296 6.85 7.43 -10.93
CA SER A 296 6.82 5.97 -10.72
C SER A 296 8.18 5.36 -10.34
N ARG A 297 9.26 6.15 -10.32
CA ARG A 297 10.63 5.64 -10.21
C ARG A 297 10.85 4.83 -8.94
N THR A 298 10.40 5.31 -7.77
CA THR A 298 10.56 4.56 -6.50
C THR A 298 9.94 3.17 -6.59
N LEU A 299 8.70 3.05 -7.07
CA LEU A 299 8.02 1.76 -7.20
C LEU A 299 8.81 0.81 -8.10
N ARG A 300 9.18 1.28 -9.30
CA ARG A 300 9.90 0.48 -10.29
C ARG A 300 11.26 0.03 -9.76
N LYS A 301 11.97 0.94 -9.09
CA LYS A 301 13.26 0.64 -8.48
C LYS A 301 13.13 -0.44 -7.41
N LEU A 302 12.22 -0.30 -6.46
CA LEU A 302 12.10 -1.25 -5.35
C LEU A 302 11.69 -2.65 -5.83
N TRP A 303 10.84 -2.74 -6.84
CA TRP A 303 10.56 -4.02 -7.49
C TRP A 303 11.79 -4.60 -8.20
N THR A 304 12.53 -3.76 -8.94
CA THR A 304 13.76 -4.19 -9.60
C THR A 304 14.80 -4.65 -8.58
N ASP A 305 14.93 -3.98 -7.45
CA ASP A 305 15.80 -4.39 -6.36
C ASP A 305 15.35 -5.72 -5.75
N ALA A 306 14.06 -5.91 -5.48
CA ALA A 306 13.53 -7.17 -4.97
C ALA A 306 13.85 -8.35 -5.92
N ILE A 307 13.73 -8.14 -7.23
CA ILE A 307 14.06 -9.13 -8.26
C ILE A 307 15.57 -9.39 -8.31
N THR A 308 16.38 -8.34 -8.45
CA THR A 308 17.84 -8.45 -8.67
C THR A 308 18.60 -8.90 -7.42
N LYS A 309 18.14 -8.52 -6.23
CA LYS A 309 18.67 -9.00 -4.93
C LYS A 309 18.07 -10.35 -4.53
N ASN A 310 17.27 -10.96 -5.41
CA ASN A 310 16.66 -12.27 -5.22
C ASN A 310 15.89 -12.37 -3.90
N ALA A 311 15.11 -11.35 -3.54
CA ALA A 311 14.41 -11.30 -2.26
C ALA A 311 13.43 -12.45 -2.07
N ASP A 312 13.33 -13.00 -0.87
CA ASP A 312 12.43 -14.13 -0.62
C ASP A 312 10.99 -13.67 -0.83
N TRP A 313 10.61 -12.60 -0.15
CA TRP A 313 9.28 -12.02 -0.22
C TRP A 313 9.33 -10.57 -0.72
N ALA A 314 8.22 -10.09 -1.27
CA ALA A 314 7.95 -8.67 -1.46
C ALA A 314 6.78 -8.24 -0.56
N VAL A 315 6.92 -7.10 0.12
CA VAL A 315 5.91 -6.57 1.04
C VAL A 315 5.47 -5.19 0.56
N ILE A 316 4.25 -5.10 0.05
CA ILE A 316 3.66 -3.86 -0.44
C ILE A 316 3.21 -3.00 0.74
N ASN A 317 3.91 -1.90 0.95
CA ASN A 317 3.65 -0.91 1.98
C ASN A 317 3.12 0.36 1.29
N THR A 318 1.88 0.78 1.54
CA THR A 318 0.75 -0.05 2.00
C THR A 318 -0.25 -0.24 0.87
N TRP A 319 -1.13 -1.24 1.02
CA TRP A 319 -2.22 -1.43 0.07
C TRP A 319 -3.21 -0.27 0.13
N SER A 320 -3.61 0.14 1.33
CA SER A 320 -4.83 0.92 1.54
C SER A 320 -4.77 1.93 2.69
N ASP A 321 -3.58 2.26 3.22
CA ASP A 321 -3.42 3.39 4.16
C ASP A 321 -3.40 4.71 3.40
N TYR A 322 -4.59 5.25 3.14
CA TYR A 322 -4.73 6.54 2.46
C TYR A 322 -4.15 7.73 3.25
N THR A 323 -3.84 7.55 4.53
CA THR A 323 -3.35 8.63 5.41
C THR A 323 -1.86 8.88 5.25
N GLU A 324 -1.12 7.84 4.82
CA GLU A 324 0.29 7.89 4.45
C GLU A 324 0.49 7.68 2.95
N HIS A 325 0.08 6.52 2.44
CA HIS A 325 0.17 6.11 1.04
C HIS A 325 -0.56 4.77 0.79
N ALA A 326 -1.45 4.75 -0.20
CA ALA A 326 -2.19 3.59 -0.66
C ALA A 326 -1.84 3.27 -2.12
N GLN A 327 -1.67 1.99 -2.42
CA GLN A 327 -1.37 1.49 -3.77
C GLN A 327 -2.57 0.80 -4.45
N MET A 328 -3.65 0.58 -3.72
CA MET A 328 -4.87 0.00 -4.25
C MET A 328 -5.56 0.93 -5.27
N PRO A 329 -6.40 0.40 -6.17
CA PRO A 329 -7.14 1.22 -7.13
C PRO A 329 -7.98 2.31 -6.47
N SER A 330 -7.79 3.56 -6.91
CA SER A 330 -8.30 4.75 -6.20
C SER A 330 -8.64 5.93 -7.11
N THR A 331 -9.36 6.91 -6.57
CA THR A 331 -9.87 8.06 -7.33
C THR A 331 -8.82 8.88 -8.07
N ALA A 332 -7.62 9.06 -7.50
CA ALA A 332 -6.54 9.89 -8.06
C ALA A 332 -5.45 9.12 -8.83
N ILE A 333 -5.20 7.87 -8.46
CA ILE A 333 -4.12 7.03 -9.02
C ILE A 333 -4.65 5.92 -9.95
N GLY A 334 -5.97 5.84 -10.13
CA GLY A 334 -6.59 4.87 -11.03
C GLY A 334 -6.22 3.44 -10.68
N TYR A 335 -5.98 2.63 -11.72
CA TYR A 335 -5.44 1.27 -11.62
C TYR A 335 -3.92 1.23 -11.90
N THR A 336 -3.27 2.38 -12.07
CA THR A 336 -1.89 2.44 -12.56
C THR A 336 -0.92 1.72 -11.63
N LEU A 337 -0.98 1.99 -10.32
CA LEU A 337 -0.10 1.30 -9.35
C LEU A 337 -0.45 -0.19 -9.23
N TYR A 338 -1.74 -0.55 -9.35
CA TYR A 338 -2.20 -1.94 -9.35
C TYR A 338 -1.61 -2.72 -10.53
N ASP A 339 -1.68 -2.18 -11.75
CA ASP A 339 -1.17 -2.86 -12.94
C ASP A 339 0.36 -2.99 -12.92
N LEU A 340 1.07 -1.96 -12.43
CA LEU A 340 2.52 -2.05 -12.24
C LEU A 340 2.89 -3.10 -11.18
N ASN A 341 2.20 -3.12 -10.04
CA ASN A 341 2.41 -4.16 -9.04
C ASN A 341 2.10 -5.56 -9.59
N ALA A 342 1.06 -5.73 -10.42
CA ALA A 342 0.76 -7.00 -11.08
C ALA A 342 1.88 -7.45 -12.04
N TYR A 343 2.40 -6.53 -12.84
CA TYR A 343 3.51 -6.80 -13.76
C TYR A 343 4.75 -7.29 -13.02
N TYR A 344 5.17 -6.54 -12.00
CA TYR A 344 6.36 -6.87 -11.23
C TYR A 344 6.17 -8.05 -10.29
N THR A 345 4.96 -8.28 -9.76
CA THR A 345 4.64 -9.48 -8.96
C THR A 345 4.88 -10.73 -9.79
N GLN A 346 4.43 -10.75 -11.05
CA GLN A 346 4.62 -11.88 -11.95
C GLN A 346 6.09 -12.07 -12.32
N TRP A 347 6.81 -10.98 -12.58
CA TRP A 347 8.25 -11.05 -12.82
C TRP A 347 8.99 -11.60 -11.60
N PHE A 348 8.74 -11.06 -10.42
CA PHE A 348 9.34 -11.48 -9.16
C PHE A 348 9.08 -12.95 -8.85
N LYS A 349 7.82 -13.38 -8.98
CA LYS A 349 7.42 -14.75 -8.65
C LYS A 349 7.90 -15.78 -9.66
N THR A 350 8.08 -15.43 -10.94
CA THR A 350 8.50 -16.39 -11.97
C THR A 350 9.96 -16.27 -12.40
N GLY A 351 10.64 -15.20 -12.01
CA GLY A 351 11.97 -14.84 -12.53
C GLY A 351 11.97 -14.37 -13.98
N LYS A 352 10.80 -14.33 -14.65
CA LYS A 352 10.67 -13.97 -16.06
C LYS A 352 9.84 -12.70 -16.22
N GLN A 353 10.43 -11.71 -16.87
CA GLN A 353 9.73 -10.47 -17.22
C GLN A 353 8.50 -10.79 -18.10
N PRO A 354 7.27 -10.39 -17.71
CA PRO A 354 6.08 -10.61 -18.54
C PRO A 354 6.22 -9.94 -19.90
N ALA A 355 5.85 -10.65 -20.96
CA ALA A 355 5.91 -10.13 -22.33
C ALA A 355 4.81 -9.06 -22.53
N ILE A 356 5.20 -7.90 -23.05
CA ILE A 356 4.25 -6.84 -23.43
C ILE A 356 3.61 -7.21 -24.77
N ILE A 357 2.29 -7.29 -24.79
CA ILE A 357 1.50 -7.79 -25.93
C ILE A 357 0.64 -6.73 -26.60
N LYS A 358 0.48 -5.57 -25.95
CA LYS A 358 -0.22 -4.39 -26.49
C LYS A 358 0.34 -3.13 -25.88
N ASP A 359 0.16 -2.02 -26.59
CA ASP A 359 0.60 -0.72 -26.10
C ASP A 359 -0.30 -0.25 -24.94
N ALA A 360 0.33 0.34 -23.93
CA ALA A 360 -0.33 1.12 -22.90
C ALA A 360 0.57 2.27 -22.47
N LEU A 361 -0.04 3.44 -22.26
CA LEU A 361 0.67 4.63 -21.79
C LEU A 361 0.19 4.95 -20.38
N TYR A 362 1.03 4.66 -19.38
CA TYR A 362 0.80 5.13 -18.02
C TYR A 362 1.40 6.51 -17.87
N TYR A 363 0.75 7.38 -17.11
CA TYR A 363 1.28 8.70 -16.80
C TYR A 363 1.27 8.97 -15.31
N PHE A 364 2.21 9.80 -14.87
CA PHE A 364 2.37 10.21 -13.48
C PHE A 364 2.76 11.68 -13.44
N TYR A 365 2.03 12.51 -12.70
CA TYR A 365 2.41 13.91 -12.47
C TYR A 365 1.67 14.51 -11.26
N ARG A 366 2.27 15.54 -10.66
CA ARG A 366 1.60 16.36 -9.65
C ARG A 366 0.70 17.38 -10.31
N ARG A 367 -0.36 17.79 -9.61
CA ARG A 367 -1.29 18.84 -10.09
C ARG A 367 -0.78 20.26 -9.88
N GLN A 368 0.47 20.41 -9.44
CA GLN A 368 1.12 21.68 -9.18
C GLN A 368 2.64 21.51 -9.19
N HIS A 369 3.36 22.57 -9.53
CA HIS A 369 4.77 22.69 -9.17
C HIS A 369 4.92 22.80 -7.65
N THR A 370 6.03 22.33 -7.07
CA THR A 370 6.28 22.47 -5.61
C THR A 370 6.43 23.91 -5.12
N ASP A 371 6.57 24.84 -6.05
CA ASP A 371 6.68 26.28 -5.81
C ASP A 371 5.42 27.04 -6.23
N ALA A 372 4.36 26.34 -6.64
CA ALA A 372 3.08 26.97 -6.92
C ALA A 372 2.52 27.59 -5.63
N PRO A 373 1.98 28.83 -5.69
CA PRO A 373 1.31 29.44 -4.54
C PRO A 373 0.15 28.57 -4.02
N GLN A 374 0.01 28.50 -2.70
CA GLN A 374 -1.11 27.87 -2.00
C GLN A 374 -1.90 28.91 -1.21
N LEU A 375 -3.24 28.84 -1.24
CA LEU A 375 -4.10 29.76 -0.50
C LEU A 375 -4.25 29.36 0.97
N HIS A 376 -4.30 28.07 1.24
CA HIS A 376 -4.51 27.47 2.54
C HIS A 376 -3.59 26.26 2.78
N GLY A 377 -3.61 25.75 4.02
CA GLY A 377 -2.75 24.65 4.46
C GLY A 377 -1.31 25.09 4.74
N VAL A 378 -0.48 24.14 5.15
CA VAL A 378 0.94 24.38 5.49
C VAL A 378 1.85 23.83 4.40
N ARG A 379 3.04 24.41 4.22
CA ARG A 379 3.99 23.88 3.24
C ARG A 379 4.58 22.56 3.75
N TRP A 380 4.68 21.57 2.88
CA TRP A 380 5.15 20.23 3.26
C TRP A 380 6.68 20.13 3.20
N ASN A 381 7.25 19.32 4.09
CA ASN A 381 8.65 18.94 4.03
C ASN A 381 8.87 17.83 3.01
N VAL A 382 9.72 18.04 2.01
CA VAL A 382 9.98 17.06 0.93
C VAL A 382 11.32 16.38 1.16
N HIS A 383 11.29 15.14 1.60
CA HIS A 383 12.45 14.29 1.78
C HIS A 383 12.94 13.72 0.45
N GLY A 384 14.25 13.70 0.25
CA GLY A 384 14.88 13.24 -1.01
C GLY A 384 15.02 14.32 -2.09
N GLY A 385 14.54 15.55 -1.81
CA GLY A 385 14.63 16.70 -2.72
C GLY A 385 13.55 16.67 -3.80
N ALA A 386 12.73 17.72 -3.87
CA ALA A 386 11.59 17.79 -4.78
C ALA A 386 11.97 17.70 -6.27
N THR A 387 11.22 16.93 -7.06
CA THR A 387 11.41 16.84 -8.52
C THR A 387 10.16 17.22 -9.30
N ASN A 388 10.19 18.30 -10.07
CA ASN A 388 9.03 18.77 -10.84
C ASN A 388 9.03 18.17 -12.25
N ASN A 389 8.60 16.90 -12.36
CA ASN A 389 8.55 16.18 -13.63
C ASN A 389 7.14 15.63 -13.93
N ILE A 390 6.83 15.54 -15.22
CA ILE A 390 5.72 14.78 -15.79
C ILE A 390 6.34 13.53 -16.43
N GLU A 391 5.85 12.35 -16.06
CA GLU A 391 6.35 11.08 -16.59
C GLU A 391 5.29 10.42 -17.49
N LEU A 392 5.75 9.97 -18.65
CA LEU A 392 5.12 8.95 -19.48
C LEU A 392 5.88 7.63 -19.30
N LEU A 393 5.22 6.62 -18.74
CA LEU A 393 5.73 5.26 -18.66
C LEU A 393 4.99 4.41 -19.70
N ALA A 394 5.66 4.18 -20.84
CA ALA A 394 5.11 3.46 -21.95
C ALA A 394 5.44 1.97 -21.87
N PHE A 395 4.43 1.13 -22.04
CA PHE A 395 4.55 -0.28 -22.34
C PHE A 395 4.31 -0.41 -23.84
N LEU A 396 5.33 -0.74 -24.61
CA LEU A 396 5.25 -0.83 -26.06
C LEU A 396 5.42 -2.27 -26.52
N LYS A 397 4.52 -2.75 -27.37
CA LYS A 397 4.65 -4.05 -28.04
C LYS A 397 5.77 -4.02 -29.07
N GLU A 398 5.91 -2.90 -29.78
CA GLU A 398 6.86 -2.66 -30.87
C GLU A 398 7.46 -1.25 -30.72
N PRO A 399 8.66 -0.97 -31.26
CA PRO A 399 9.28 0.36 -31.15
C PRO A 399 8.39 1.50 -31.65
N GLY A 400 8.60 2.71 -31.12
CA GLY A 400 7.84 3.91 -31.50
C GLY A 400 8.47 5.20 -30.99
N THR A 401 7.88 6.33 -31.34
CA THR A 401 8.26 7.65 -30.80
C THR A 401 7.24 8.07 -29.75
N LEU A 402 7.69 8.20 -28.50
CA LEU A 402 6.89 8.73 -27.40
C LEU A 402 6.80 10.25 -27.53
N VAL A 403 5.61 10.79 -27.29
CA VAL A 403 5.32 12.21 -27.35
C VAL A 403 4.66 12.66 -26.05
N VAL A 404 5.17 13.74 -25.47
CA VAL A 404 4.55 14.42 -24.33
C VAL A 404 4.39 15.90 -24.68
N LYS A 405 3.15 16.42 -24.63
CA LYS A 405 2.87 17.85 -24.83
C LYS A 405 2.57 18.51 -23.49
N VAL A 406 3.28 19.58 -23.19
CA VAL A 406 3.26 20.31 -21.93
C VAL A 406 3.21 21.80 -22.24
N ASP A 407 2.12 22.47 -21.85
CA ASP A 407 1.96 23.92 -22.04
C ASP A 407 2.29 24.38 -23.49
N GLY A 408 1.77 23.68 -24.50
CA GLY A 408 2.00 23.97 -25.91
C GLY A 408 3.38 23.56 -26.46
N LYS A 409 4.30 23.08 -25.62
CA LYS A 409 5.58 22.52 -26.05
C LYS A 409 5.48 21.03 -26.26
N GLU A 410 6.13 20.54 -27.31
CA GLU A 410 6.19 19.12 -27.64
C GLU A 410 7.56 18.55 -27.32
N HIS A 411 7.58 17.40 -26.64
CA HIS A 411 8.78 16.65 -26.32
C HIS A 411 8.67 15.25 -26.94
N ARG A 412 9.77 14.76 -27.53
CA ARG A 412 9.81 13.48 -28.24
C ARG A 412 10.97 12.60 -27.75
N GLN A 413 10.74 11.30 -27.66
CA GLN A 413 11.78 10.30 -27.36
C GLN A 413 11.53 9.02 -28.16
N LYS A 414 12.56 8.51 -28.85
CA LYS A 414 12.50 7.17 -29.44
C LYS A 414 12.53 6.11 -28.33
N ALA A 415 11.71 5.07 -28.47
CA ALA A 415 11.60 3.98 -27.51
C ALA A 415 11.52 2.64 -28.25
N ASP A 416 12.23 1.64 -27.73
CA ASP A 416 12.14 0.27 -28.21
C ASP A 416 10.87 -0.43 -27.69
N ALA A 417 10.60 -1.63 -28.20
CA ALA A 417 9.63 -2.53 -27.56
C ALA A 417 10.04 -2.81 -26.11
N GLY A 418 9.07 -2.94 -25.21
CA GLY A 418 9.33 -3.05 -23.78
C GLY A 418 8.77 -1.87 -22.99
N MET A 419 9.31 -1.68 -21.78
CA MET A 419 8.89 -0.60 -20.90
C MET A 419 9.90 0.55 -20.96
N THR A 420 9.45 1.76 -21.32
CA THR A 420 10.28 2.96 -21.39
C THR A 420 9.67 4.09 -20.55
N SER A 421 10.51 4.77 -19.77
CA SER A 421 10.15 5.95 -18.98
C SER A 421 10.67 7.20 -19.67
N PHE A 422 9.77 8.12 -20.01
CA PHE A 422 10.08 9.43 -20.58
C PHE A 422 9.60 10.53 -19.64
N MET A 423 10.54 11.29 -19.08
CA MET A 423 10.25 12.41 -18.17
C MET A 423 10.50 13.74 -18.85
N VAL A 424 9.60 14.69 -18.64
CA VAL A 424 9.73 16.08 -19.09
C VAL A 424 9.49 17.02 -17.90
N PRO A 425 10.07 18.23 -17.90
CA PRO A 425 9.85 19.18 -16.81
C PRO A 425 8.37 19.57 -16.67
N LEU A 426 7.90 19.66 -15.42
CA LEU A 426 6.64 20.29 -15.05
C LEU A 426 6.89 21.80 -14.96
N PRO A 427 6.33 22.64 -15.85
CA PRO A 427 6.54 24.07 -15.81
C PRO A 427 5.86 24.70 -14.59
N LYS A 428 6.53 25.71 -14.01
CA LYS A 428 5.98 26.55 -12.95
C LYS A 428 5.01 27.58 -13.54
N ASP A 429 4.04 28.03 -12.74
CA ASP A 429 3.12 29.15 -13.05
C ASP A 429 2.26 28.92 -14.30
N LYS A 430 1.89 27.66 -14.57
CA LYS A 430 1.08 27.26 -15.73
C LYS A 430 -0.12 26.41 -15.34
N ARG A 431 -1.22 26.59 -16.08
CA ARG A 431 -2.44 25.80 -15.97
C ARG A 431 -2.76 25.09 -17.27
N PHE A 432 -2.70 23.76 -17.27
CA PHE A 432 -2.92 22.94 -18.47
C PHE A 432 -3.20 21.48 -18.10
N VAL A 433 -3.48 20.66 -19.10
CA VAL A 433 -3.57 19.20 -19.00
C VAL A 433 -2.50 18.62 -19.93
N PRO A 434 -1.58 17.75 -19.46
CA PRO A 434 -0.59 17.14 -20.33
C PRO A 434 -1.23 16.18 -21.34
N TYR A 435 -0.64 16.09 -22.54
CA TYR A 435 -0.99 15.10 -23.55
C TYR A 435 0.11 14.06 -23.69
N PHE A 436 -0.26 12.80 -23.88
CA PHE A 436 0.66 11.68 -24.04
C PHE A 436 0.30 10.87 -25.28
N ALA A 437 1.29 10.45 -26.05
CA ALA A 437 1.08 9.61 -27.22
C ALA A 437 2.29 8.74 -27.57
N VAL A 438 2.05 7.75 -28.42
CA VAL A 438 3.05 7.04 -29.19
C VAL A 438 2.73 7.12 -30.68
N GLU A 439 3.73 7.53 -31.45
CA GLU A 439 3.67 7.64 -32.90
C GLU A 439 4.51 6.57 -33.59
N ARG A 440 4.03 6.06 -34.71
CA ARG A 440 4.76 5.18 -35.65
C ARG A 440 4.50 5.67 -37.06
N ASP A 441 5.54 5.70 -37.88
CA ASP A 441 5.46 6.16 -39.28
C ASP A 441 4.81 7.55 -39.44
N GLY A 442 5.10 8.45 -38.50
CA GLY A 442 4.56 9.82 -38.47
C GLY A 442 3.09 9.93 -38.06
N SER A 443 2.45 8.82 -37.67
CA SER A 443 1.04 8.79 -37.26
C SER A 443 0.89 8.38 -35.80
N GLU A 444 -0.06 9.02 -35.10
CA GLU A 444 -0.40 8.62 -33.73
C GLU A 444 -1.09 7.25 -33.73
N THR A 445 -0.51 6.31 -32.98
CA THR A 445 -1.05 4.95 -32.84
C THR A 445 -1.83 4.76 -31.55
N LEU A 446 -1.53 5.56 -30.52
CA LEU A 446 -2.27 5.63 -29.25
C LEU A 446 -1.94 6.98 -28.59
N GLY A 447 -2.95 7.68 -28.07
CA GLY A 447 -2.75 8.96 -27.42
C GLY A 447 -3.97 9.47 -26.67
N GLY A 448 -3.75 10.46 -25.81
CA GLY A 448 -4.80 11.04 -24.98
C GLY A 448 -4.29 12.07 -23.97
N ASN A 449 -5.22 12.87 -23.46
CA ASN A 449 -4.96 13.79 -22.36
C ASN A 449 -4.86 13.03 -21.03
N GLY A 450 -4.01 13.52 -20.13
CA GLY A 450 -4.07 13.15 -18.72
C GLY A 450 -5.41 13.55 -18.09
N ARG A 451 -5.80 12.88 -17.02
CA ARG A 451 -7.10 13.14 -16.35
C ARG A 451 -7.14 14.42 -15.52
N TYR A 452 -5.98 14.89 -15.06
CA TYR A 452 -5.91 15.97 -14.07
C TYR A 452 -5.29 17.24 -14.64
N THR A 453 -5.95 18.36 -14.38
CA THR A 453 -5.39 19.69 -14.61
C THR A 453 -4.25 19.95 -13.61
N ILE A 454 -3.13 20.42 -14.14
CA ILE A 454 -2.06 21.10 -13.42
C ILE A 454 -2.48 22.55 -13.24
N TYR A 455 -2.28 23.10 -12.04
CA TYR A 455 -2.59 24.49 -11.73
C TYR A 455 -1.33 25.30 -11.45
N ASP A 456 -1.40 26.56 -11.85
CA ASP A 456 -0.47 27.64 -11.53
C ASP A 456 -0.56 28.06 -10.05
N LYS A 457 -1.72 27.87 -9.42
CA LYS A 457 -1.97 28.08 -7.98
C LYS A 457 -2.98 27.08 -7.45
N VAL A 458 -2.88 26.73 -6.17
CA VAL A 458 -3.77 25.74 -5.53
C VAL A 458 -4.42 26.27 -4.27
N ASP A 459 -5.56 25.69 -3.92
CA ASP A 459 -6.22 25.98 -2.65
C ASP A 459 -5.44 25.38 -1.47
N TYR A 460 -5.11 24.08 -1.55
CA TYR A 460 -4.26 23.36 -0.59
C TYR A 460 -3.11 22.66 -1.31
N PRO A 461 -1.99 22.40 -0.62
CA PRO A 461 -0.90 21.61 -1.17
C PRO A 461 -1.37 20.19 -1.52
N ASN A 462 -1.11 19.81 -2.78
CA ASN A 462 -1.33 18.48 -3.33
C ASN A 462 -0.02 18.00 -3.96
N LEU A 463 0.76 17.27 -3.17
CA LEU A 463 2.03 16.71 -3.62
C LEU A 463 1.92 15.24 -4.05
N LEU A 464 0.72 14.65 -4.05
CA LEU A 464 0.45 13.35 -4.63
C LEU A 464 0.84 13.33 -6.11
N TYR A 465 1.53 12.28 -6.53
CA TYR A 465 1.59 11.93 -7.94
C TYR A 465 0.27 11.29 -8.33
N HIS A 466 -0.50 12.04 -9.11
CA HIS A 466 -1.70 11.53 -9.76
C HIS A 466 -1.28 10.68 -10.94
N SER A 467 -2.09 9.67 -11.26
CA SER A 467 -1.78 8.77 -12.36
C SER A 467 -3.02 8.24 -13.06
N GLY A 468 -2.77 7.68 -14.24
CA GLY A 468 -3.77 7.00 -15.04
C GLY A 468 -3.12 6.25 -16.18
N VAL A 469 -3.96 5.73 -17.07
CA VAL A 469 -3.55 4.89 -18.19
C VAL A 469 -4.36 5.24 -19.42
N ILE A 470 -3.71 5.27 -20.58
CA ILE A 470 -4.32 5.37 -21.90
C ILE A 470 -4.09 4.02 -22.59
N VAL A 471 -5.19 3.37 -22.96
CA VAL A 471 -5.24 2.09 -23.68
C VAL A 471 -6.32 2.14 -24.74
N LYS A 472 -6.26 1.24 -25.73
CA LYS A 472 -7.30 1.03 -26.74
C LYS A 472 -8.17 -0.18 -26.40
#